data_AF-A0AAN6HBG8-F1
#
_entry.id   AF-A0AAN6HBG8-F1
#
_cell.length_a   1.000
_cell.length_b   1.000
_cell.length_c   1.000
_cell.angle_alpha   90.00
_cell.angle_beta   90.00
_cell.angle_gamma   90.00
#
_symmetry.space_group_name_H-M   'P 1'
#
loop_
_entity.id
_entity.type
_entity.pdbx_description
1 polymer ?
#
loop_
_entity_poly.entity_id
_entity_poly.type
_entity_poly.pdbx_seq_one_letter_code
_entity_poly.pdbx_strand_id
1 'polypeptide(L)'
;MDAEGISMEGFKQAFVKGNMFASGIAVDYGASTIVAKPGNTADQGNGTDGLTASKPPVMSTPSLATGLTVGQRIPSVKVLSQADARPWHLQELLPSNGSWRVLFFAGDVTQPSQREKLAAIGRALNNDASFLRRFTPPNPGGRCDAVFELLAVHSAPRHSVTIFDFPEVFREFTELDGYDYGKIFVDDVSYHEGFGDLYKTFGIAAEGCAVILRPDQYISFVGPLDDVAALDTFFSDFMREQAAANGGELSHGLELKGAMASNGEVADVDLVKHADKPMVQTANVLVA
;
A
#
# COMPACT_ATOMS: atom_id res chain seq x y z
N MET A 1 -20.85 -21.63 -41.71
CA MET A 1 -21.64 -22.36 -40.70
C MET A 1 -21.63 -23.81 -41.12
N ASP A 2 -20.98 -24.64 -40.34
CA ASP A 2 -20.97 -26.10 -40.41
C ASP A 2 -22.25 -26.67 -39.77
N ALA A 3 -22.65 -27.87 -40.20
CA ALA A 3 -23.98 -28.45 -40.00
C ALA A 3 -24.37 -28.75 -38.54
N GLU A 4 -23.46 -28.51 -37.58
CA GLU A 4 -23.67 -28.74 -36.13
C GLU A 4 -23.66 -27.45 -35.28
N GLY A 5 -23.67 -26.28 -35.90
CA GLY A 5 -24.12 -25.04 -35.24
C GLY A 5 -23.12 -24.29 -34.35
N ILE A 6 -21.86 -24.74 -34.20
CA ILE A 6 -20.81 -23.95 -33.52
C ILE A 6 -19.54 -23.97 -34.37
N SER A 7 -19.06 -22.79 -34.76
CA SER A 7 -17.79 -22.67 -35.49
C SER A 7 -16.61 -23.04 -34.61
N MET A 8 -15.52 -23.56 -35.20
CA MET A 8 -14.30 -23.86 -34.43
C MET A 8 -13.71 -22.65 -33.71
N GLU A 9 -13.90 -21.45 -34.26
CA GLU A 9 -13.52 -20.21 -33.59
C GLU A 9 -14.39 -19.96 -32.34
N GLY A 10 -15.71 -20.15 -32.44
CA GLY A 10 -16.62 -20.05 -31.29
C GLY A 10 -16.31 -21.09 -30.21
N PHE A 11 -15.98 -22.32 -30.61
CA PHE A 11 -15.55 -23.37 -29.68
C PHE A 11 -14.24 -23.00 -28.97
N LYS A 12 -13.24 -22.53 -29.72
CA LYS A 12 -11.95 -22.08 -29.16
C LYS A 12 -12.14 -20.95 -28.15
N GLN A 13 -12.97 -19.95 -28.47
CA GLN A 13 -13.25 -18.83 -27.57
C GLN A 13 -13.96 -19.30 -26.29
N ALA A 14 -14.96 -20.18 -26.42
CA ALA A 14 -15.65 -20.76 -25.28
C ALA A 14 -14.68 -21.55 -24.38
N PHE A 15 -13.76 -22.31 -24.97
CA PHE A 15 -12.75 -23.09 -24.24
C PHE A 15 -11.77 -22.18 -23.48
N VAL A 16 -11.24 -21.13 -24.13
CA VAL A 16 -10.35 -20.15 -23.49
C VAL A 16 -11.06 -19.43 -22.34
N LYS A 17 -12.30 -18.99 -22.54
CA LYS A 17 -13.11 -18.36 -21.50
C LYS A 17 -13.41 -19.33 -20.35
N GLY A 18 -13.71 -20.59 -20.68
CA GLY A 18 -13.93 -21.67 -19.72
C GLY A 18 -12.71 -21.92 -18.84
N ASN A 19 -11.50 -21.93 -19.42
CA ASN A 19 -10.25 -22.10 -18.66
C ASN A 19 -10.00 -20.94 -17.69
N MET A 20 -10.22 -19.69 -18.14
CA MET A 20 -10.11 -18.51 -17.28
C MET A 20 -11.09 -18.59 -16.10
N PHE A 21 -12.35 -18.94 -16.37
CA PHE A 21 -13.35 -19.12 -15.32
C PHE A 21 -12.98 -20.24 -14.35
N ALA A 22 -12.58 -21.41 -14.87
CA ALA A 22 -12.21 -22.57 -14.06
C ALA A 22 -10.98 -22.33 -13.17
N SER A 23 -10.07 -21.44 -13.58
CA SER A 23 -8.91 -21.04 -12.75
C SER A 23 -9.27 -20.10 -11.59
N GLY A 24 -10.49 -19.54 -11.57
CA GLY A 24 -10.96 -18.64 -10.51
C GLY A 24 -10.43 -17.20 -10.58
N ILE A 25 -9.56 -16.87 -11.55
CA ILE A 25 -8.99 -15.52 -11.69
C ILE A 25 -9.85 -14.57 -12.56
N ALA A 26 -10.91 -15.09 -13.18
CA ALA A 26 -11.76 -14.33 -14.10
C ALA A 26 -12.84 -13.48 -13.41
N VAL A 27 -12.90 -13.50 -12.07
CA VAL A 27 -13.88 -12.72 -11.31
C VAL A 27 -13.62 -11.24 -11.53
N ASP A 28 -14.68 -10.52 -11.91
CA ASP A 28 -14.66 -9.09 -12.13
C ASP A 28 -15.84 -8.41 -11.43
N TYR A 29 -15.59 -7.81 -10.26
CA TYR A 29 -16.63 -7.13 -9.49
C TYR A 29 -17.04 -5.81 -10.15
N GLY A 30 -18.34 -5.56 -10.27
CA GLY A 30 -18.85 -4.26 -10.67
C GLY A 30 -18.64 -3.17 -9.60
N ALA A 31 -18.94 -1.93 -9.95
CA ALA A 31 -18.80 -0.78 -9.07
C ALA A 31 -19.60 -0.97 -7.77
N SER A 32 -19.07 -0.54 -6.64
CA SER A 32 -19.76 -0.63 -5.35
C SER A 32 -19.08 0.30 -4.35
N THR A 33 -19.55 0.35 -3.11
CA THR A 33 -18.91 1.12 -2.03
C THR A 33 -17.42 0.81 -1.86
N ILE A 34 -17.01 -0.43 -2.15
CA ILE A 34 -15.62 -0.88 -2.01
C ILE A 34 -14.94 -1.17 -3.36
N VAL A 35 -15.58 -0.83 -4.49
CA VAL A 35 -15.01 -1.01 -5.84
C VAL A 35 -15.30 0.26 -6.65
N ALA A 36 -14.31 1.14 -6.75
CA ALA A 36 -14.36 2.42 -7.46
C ALA A 36 -14.22 2.27 -8.99
N LYS A 37 -14.96 1.33 -9.58
CA LYS A 37 -14.93 1.04 -11.02
C LYS A 37 -15.69 2.13 -11.80
N PRO A 38 -15.10 2.71 -12.85
CA PRO A 38 -15.81 3.67 -13.70
C PRO A 38 -16.88 2.96 -14.56
N GLY A 39 -17.94 3.68 -14.91
CA GLY A 39 -19.00 3.20 -15.80
C GLY A 39 -20.35 3.04 -15.10
N ASN A 40 -21.32 2.48 -15.83
CA ASN A 40 -22.69 2.30 -15.37
C ASN A 40 -22.84 0.99 -14.58
N THR A 41 -23.41 1.06 -13.37
CA THR A 41 -23.61 -0.09 -12.49
C THR A 41 -24.51 -1.17 -13.11
N ALA A 42 -25.52 -0.75 -13.89
CA ALA A 42 -26.46 -1.67 -14.55
C ALA A 42 -25.78 -2.57 -15.58
N ASP A 43 -24.81 -2.03 -16.32
CA ASP A 43 -24.04 -2.79 -17.31
C ASP A 43 -23.01 -3.72 -16.66
N GLN A 44 -22.70 -3.51 -15.37
CA GLN A 44 -21.70 -4.25 -14.61
C GLN A 44 -22.30 -5.38 -13.76
N GLY A 45 -23.63 -5.52 -13.73
CA GLY A 45 -24.29 -6.67 -13.09
C GLY A 45 -24.00 -6.82 -11.59
N ASN A 46 -23.75 -5.70 -10.90
CA ASN A 46 -23.37 -5.67 -9.48
C ASN A 46 -24.56 -5.81 -8.50
N GLY A 47 -25.80 -5.83 -9.00
CA GLY A 47 -27.02 -5.93 -8.21
C GLY A 47 -27.36 -4.68 -7.39
N THR A 48 -26.73 -3.52 -7.66
CA THR A 48 -26.98 -2.25 -6.94
C THR A 48 -27.87 -1.28 -7.73
N ASP A 49 -28.60 -1.77 -8.72
CA ASP A 49 -29.50 -0.95 -9.53
C ASP A 49 -30.52 -0.22 -8.65
N GLY A 50 -30.42 1.12 -8.61
CA GLY A 50 -31.30 1.97 -7.80
C GLY A 50 -30.77 2.37 -6.42
N LEU A 51 -29.57 1.90 -6.01
CA LEU A 51 -28.90 2.42 -4.82
C LEU A 51 -28.15 3.71 -5.19
N THR A 52 -28.72 4.87 -4.83
CA THR A 52 -28.07 6.17 -4.99
C THR A 52 -27.03 6.35 -3.88
N ALA A 53 -25.74 6.36 -4.23
CA ALA A 53 -24.70 6.83 -3.33
C ALA A 53 -24.97 8.31 -2.97
N SER A 54 -24.91 8.66 -1.69
CA SER A 54 -25.16 10.02 -1.18
C SER A 54 -24.09 11.04 -1.56
N LYS A 55 -22.94 10.56 -2.06
CA LYS A 55 -21.78 11.34 -2.49
C LYS A 55 -21.30 10.79 -3.84
N PRO A 56 -20.79 11.62 -4.77
CA PRO A 56 -20.19 11.09 -5.99
C PRO A 56 -19.07 10.13 -5.61
N PRO A 57 -19.12 8.86 -6.03
CA PRO A 57 -18.10 7.89 -5.67
C PRO A 57 -16.75 8.34 -6.23
N VAL A 58 -15.68 8.09 -5.49
CA VAL A 58 -14.31 8.21 -6.01
C VAL A 58 -14.21 7.34 -7.26
N MET A 59 -13.75 7.90 -8.37
CA MET A 59 -13.66 7.20 -9.65
C MET A 59 -12.22 6.87 -9.99
N SER A 60 -11.97 5.62 -10.38
CA SER A 60 -10.64 5.21 -10.85
C SER A 60 -10.30 5.84 -12.21
N THR A 61 -9.01 5.93 -12.48
CA THR A 61 -8.41 6.37 -13.75
C THR A 61 -7.63 5.21 -14.39
N PRO A 62 -8.30 4.27 -15.11
CA PRO A 62 -7.66 3.03 -15.60
C PRO A 62 -6.50 3.25 -16.57
N SER A 63 -6.47 4.40 -17.25
CA SER A 63 -5.37 4.75 -18.18
C SER A 63 -4.00 4.86 -17.51
N LEU A 64 -3.96 5.01 -16.18
CA LEU A 64 -2.70 5.07 -15.42
C LEU A 64 -2.07 3.69 -15.16
N ALA A 65 -2.83 2.60 -15.31
CA ALA A 65 -2.36 1.22 -15.15
C ALA A 65 -3.24 0.27 -15.99
N THR A 66 -3.01 0.21 -17.30
CA THR A 66 -3.93 -0.47 -18.24
C THR A 66 -4.01 -1.99 -18.04
N GLY A 67 -3.03 -2.59 -17.38
CA GLY A 67 -3.02 -4.01 -17.01
C GLY A 67 -3.72 -4.30 -15.68
N LEU A 68 -4.17 -3.27 -14.95
CA LEU A 68 -4.85 -3.40 -13.65
C LEU A 68 -6.33 -3.05 -13.78
N THR A 69 -7.14 -4.08 -14.01
CA THR A 69 -8.60 -3.93 -14.07
C THR A 69 -9.17 -3.80 -12.66
N VAL A 70 -9.76 -2.65 -12.34
CA VAL A 70 -10.53 -2.46 -11.11
C VAL A 70 -11.63 -3.51 -11.02
N GLY A 71 -11.83 -4.13 -9.87
CA GLY A 71 -12.78 -5.22 -9.67
C GLY A 71 -12.22 -6.62 -9.92
N GLN A 72 -11.04 -6.73 -10.53
CA GLN A 72 -10.32 -8.01 -10.70
C GLN A 72 -9.24 -8.19 -9.63
N ARG A 73 -8.76 -9.43 -9.52
CA ARG A 73 -7.62 -9.77 -8.66
C ARG A 73 -6.33 -9.18 -9.24
N ILE A 74 -5.46 -8.65 -8.38
CA ILE A 74 -4.15 -8.14 -8.83
C ILE A 74 -3.30 -9.28 -9.42
N PRO A 75 -2.74 -9.13 -10.64
CA PRO A 75 -1.82 -10.12 -11.19
C PRO A 75 -0.53 -10.21 -10.37
N SER A 76 0.09 -11.38 -10.33
CA SER A 76 1.37 -11.56 -9.65
C SER A 76 2.52 -11.48 -10.64
N VAL A 77 3.44 -10.53 -10.41
CA VAL A 77 4.72 -10.40 -11.11
C VAL A 77 5.83 -10.29 -10.08
N LYS A 78 7.09 -10.46 -10.49
CA LYS A 78 8.21 -10.33 -9.56
C LYS A 78 8.53 -8.87 -9.27
N VAL A 79 8.89 -8.58 -8.04
CA VAL A 79 9.48 -7.31 -7.60
C VAL A 79 10.70 -7.62 -6.76
N LEU A 80 11.65 -6.70 -6.69
CA LEU A 80 12.81 -6.84 -5.80
C LEU A 80 12.63 -5.96 -4.58
N SER A 81 12.97 -6.48 -3.41
CA SER A 81 13.08 -5.65 -2.21
C SER A 81 14.20 -4.63 -2.38
N GLN A 82 13.91 -3.37 -2.06
CA GLN A 82 14.89 -2.30 -2.17
C GLN A 82 16.04 -2.50 -1.17
N ALA A 83 15.75 -3.06 0.01
CA ALA A 83 16.72 -3.25 1.08
C ALA A 83 17.79 -4.30 0.73
N ASP A 84 17.38 -5.47 0.24
CA ASP A 84 18.26 -6.66 0.14
C ASP A 84 18.34 -7.28 -1.27
N ALA A 85 17.66 -6.71 -2.27
CA ALA A 85 17.55 -7.24 -3.63
C ALA A 85 16.88 -8.61 -3.74
N ARG A 86 16.21 -9.09 -2.68
CA ARG A 86 15.50 -10.36 -2.72
C ARG A 86 14.30 -10.26 -3.68
N PRO A 87 14.17 -11.17 -4.66
CA PRO A 87 12.99 -11.23 -5.50
C PRO A 87 11.80 -11.81 -4.71
N TRP A 88 10.62 -11.23 -4.95
CA TRP A 88 9.35 -11.65 -4.39
C TRP A 88 8.31 -11.69 -5.49
N HIS A 89 7.43 -12.70 -5.49
CA HIS A 89 6.20 -12.56 -6.24
C HIS A 89 5.29 -11.58 -5.51
N LEU A 90 4.70 -10.61 -6.22
CA LEU A 90 3.90 -9.55 -5.59
C LEU A 90 2.84 -10.09 -4.64
N GLN A 91 2.15 -11.18 -5.00
CA GLN A 91 1.12 -11.79 -4.14
C GLN A 91 1.67 -12.39 -2.82
N GLU A 92 2.96 -12.72 -2.73
CA GLU A 92 3.59 -13.17 -1.47
C GLU A 92 3.68 -12.04 -0.45
N LEU A 93 3.72 -10.79 -0.94
CA LEU A 93 3.72 -9.56 -0.14
C LEU A 93 2.29 -9.14 0.27
N LEU A 94 1.26 -9.90 -0.12
CA LEU A 94 -0.14 -9.56 0.12
C LEU A 94 -0.85 -10.59 1.02
N PRO A 95 -0.32 -10.98 2.21
CA PRO A 95 -0.97 -11.99 3.04
C PRO A 95 -2.40 -11.60 3.42
N SER A 96 -3.30 -12.58 3.47
CA SER A 96 -4.70 -12.38 3.86
C SER A 96 -4.84 -12.19 5.37
N ASN A 97 -4.42 -11.03 5.87
CA ASN A 97 -4.39 -10.64 7.28
C ASN A 97 -5.49 -9.65 7.69
N GLY A 98 -6.42 -9.32 6.77
CA GLY A 98 -7.50 -8.36 7.03
C GLY A 98 -7.15 -6.90 6.74
N SER A 99 -5.87 -6.59 6.52
CA SER A 99 -5.42 -5.24 6.20
C SER A 99 -5.71 -4.88 4.74
N TRP A 100 -6.11 -3.63 4.51
CA TRP A 100 -6.14 -3.04 3.19
C TRP A 100 -4.72 -2.73 2.74
N ARG A 101 -4.48 -2.76 1.44
CA ARG A 101 -3.17 -2.40 0.89
C ARG A 101 -3.27 -1.22 -0.05
N VAL A 102 -2.31 -0.30 0.08
CA VAL A 102 -2.18 0.81 -0.85
C VAL A 102 -0.80 0.71 -1.48
N LEU A 103 -0.78 0.38 -2.77
CA LEU A 103 0.43 0.27 -3.57
C LEU A 103 0.67 1.61 -4.27
N PHE A 104 1.81 2.24 -3.98
CA PHE A 104 2.26 3.45 -4.64
C PHE A 104 3.32 3.08 -5.68
N PHE A 105 2.94 3.12 -6.96
CA PHE A 105 3.87 2.97 -8.07
C PHE A 105 4.53 4.32 -8.35
N ALA A 106 5.69 4.56 -7.72
CA ALA A 106 6.31 5.88 -7.62
C ALA A 106 7.01 6.38 -8.90
N GLY A 107 7.10 5.56 -9.94
CA GLY A 107 7.88 5.83 -11.16
C GLY A 107 9.38 5.92 -10.87
N ASP A 108 10.09 6.69 -11.71
CA ASP A 108 11.53 6.91 -11.56
C ASP A 108 11.78 8.00 -10.50
N VAL A 109 12.03 7.56 -9.27
CA VAL A 109 12.31 8.43 -8.12
C VAL A 109 13.67 9.14 -8.18
N THR A 110 14.49 8.95 -9.22
CA THR A 110 15.65 9.82 -9.45
C THR A 110 15.22 11.18 -10.02
N GLN A 111 14.04 11.24 -10.66
CA GLN A 111 13.51 12.46 -11.25
C GLN A 111 13.02 13.43 -10.17
N PRO A 112 13.45 14.71 -10.19
CA PRO A 112 13.05 15.69 -9.17
C PRO A 112 11.53 15.84 -9.00
N SER A 113 10.77 15.78 -10.09
CA SER A 113 9.30 15.87 -10.07
C SER A 113 8.65 14.70 -9.35
N GLN A 114 9.14 13.47 -9.57
CA GLN A 114 8.62 12.28 -8.90
C GLN A 114 8.99 12.26 -7.41
N ARG A 115 10.19 12.70 -7.06
CA ARG A 115 10.57 12.87 -5.64
C ARG A 115 9.69 13.85 -4.91
N GLU A 116 9.34 14.99 -5.54
CA GLU A 116 8.47 15.97 -4.90
C GLU A 116 7.06 15.41 -4.68
N LYS A 117 6.50 14.66 -5.65
CA LYS A 117 5.24 13.93 -5.45
C LYS A 117 5.32 12.95 -4.28
N LEU A 118 6.38 12.15 -4.23
CA LEU A 118 6.57 11.17 -3.17
C LEU A 118 6.71 11.86 -1.79
N ALA A 119 7.43 12.98 -1.72
CA ALA A 119 7.52 13.79 -0.51
C ALA A 119 6.16 14.39 -0.11
N ALA A 120 5.35 14.84 -1.07
CA ALA A 120 3.99 15.34 -0.83
C ALA A 120 3.07 14.24 -0.29
N ILE A 121 3.14 13.02 -0.83
CA ILE A 121 2.44 11.85 -0.30
C ILE A 121 2.84 11.59 1.15
N GLY A 122 4.16 11.60 1.44
CA GLY A 122 4.68 11.44 2.79
C GLY A 122 4.10 12.46 3.78
N ARG A 123 4.07 13.75 3.40
CA ARG A 123 3.47 14.82 4.21
C ARG A 123 1.97 14.62 4.41
N ALA A 124 1.25 14.20 3.37
CA ALA A 124 -0.20 13.99 3.43
C ALA A 124 -0.56 12.80 4.34
N LEU A 125 0.17 11.68 4.24
CA LEU A 125 -0.07 10.48 5.05
C LEU A 125 0.38 10.63 6.51
N ASN A 126 1.37 11.49 6.78
CA ASN A 126 1.80 11.75 8.15
C ASN A 126 0.88 12.74 8.89
N ASN A 127 -0.10 13.35 8.20
CA ASN A 127 -1.08 14.22 8.82
C ASN A 127 -2.07 13.39 9.68
N ASP A 128 -2.40 13.87 10.88
CA ASP A 128 -3.39 13.26 11.77
C ASP A 128 -4.80 13.15 11.15
N ALA A 129 -5.11 14.02 10.19
CA ALA A 129 -6.35 14.01 9.42
C ALA A 129 -6.33 13.02 8.24
N SER A 130 -5.25 12.28 8.01
CA SER A 130 -5.18 11.28 6.94
C SER A 130 -6.00 10.03 7.27
N PHE A 131 -6.49 9.33 6.25
CA PHE A 131 -7.14 8.03 6.40
C PHE A 131 -6.29 7.03 7.19
N LEU A 132 -4.97 7.08 7.01
CA LEU A 132 -4.02 6.21 7.71
C LEU A 132 -4.12 6.40 9.22
N ARG A 133 -4.26 7.64 9.70
CA ARG A 133 -4.37 7.96 11.13
C ARG A 133 -5.81 7.86 11.64
N ARG A 134 -6.79 8.37 10.90
CA ARG A 134 -8.21 8.43 11.28
C ARG A 134 -8.85 7.06 11.46
N PHE A 135 -8.48 6.08 10.64
CA PHE A 135 -9.12 4.75 10.66
C PHE A 135 -8.26 3.67 11.30
N THR A 136 -7.03 3.97 11.71
CA THR A 136 -6.15 3.03 12.42
C THR A 136 -6.30 3.23 13.93
N PRO A 137 -6.59 2.18 14.71
CA PRO A 137 -6.66 2.28 16.17
C PRO A 137 -5.32 2.76 16.75
N PRO A 138 -5.31 3.54 17.85
CA PRO A 138 -4.08 3.97 18.49
C PRO A 138 -3.19 2.77 18.85
N ASN A 139 -1.92 2.83 18.44
CA ASN A 139 -0.92 1.79 18.71
C ASN A 139 0.35 2.42 19.31
N PRO A 140 0.38 2.73 20.61
CA PRO A 140 1.51 3.42 21.23
C PRO A 140 2.82 2.65 21.05
N GLY A 141 3.79 3.25 20.35
CA GLY A 141 5.10 2.64 20.09
C GLY A 141 5.10 1.54 19.04
N GLY A 142 3.96 1.23 18.43
CA GLY A 142 3.83 0.27 17.35
C GLY A 142 3.67 0.92 15.98
N ARG A 143 3.78 0.11 14.93
CA ARG A 143 3.64 0.54 13.53
C ARG A 143 2.19 0.87 13.19
N CYS A 144 2.02 1.69 12.15
CA CYS A 144 0.71 2.18 11.69
C CYS A 144 0.08 1.31 10.60
N ASP A 145 0.45 0.04 10.53
CA ASP A 145 0.12 -0.89 9.44
C ASP A 145 -0.92 -1.95 9.80
N ALA A 146 -1.57 -1.83 10.95
CA ALA A 146 -2.61 -2.77 11.38
C ALA A 146 -3.83 -2.79 10.43
N VAL A 147 -4.24 -1.62 9.95
CA VAL A 147 -5.41 -1.48 9.04
C VAL A 147 -4.98 -1.30 7.59
N PHE A 148 -3.92 -0.51 7.35
CA PHE A 148 -3.42 -0.21 6.02
C PHE A 148 -1.94 -0.55 5.90
N GLU A 149 -1.62 -1.49 5.03
CA GLU A 149 -0.24 -1.77 4.67
C GLU A 149 0.11 -0.99 3.39
N LEU A 150 1.05 -0.05 3.51
CA LEU A 150 1.50 0.77 2.40
C LEU A 150 2.76 0.17 1.78
N LEU A 151 2.74 -0.06 0.47
CA LEU A 151 3.88 -0.56 -0.28
C LEU A 151 4.25 0.44 -1.38
N ALA A 152 5.53 0.73 -1.53
CA ALA A 152 6.05 1.53 -2.63
C ALA A 152 6.79 0.64 -3.63
N VAL A 153 6.52 0.81 -4.93
CA VAL A 153 7.28 0.16 -6.00
C VAL A 153 7.78 1.23 -6.96
N HIS A 154 9.09 1.39 -7.12
CA HIS A 154 9.67 2.37 -8.04
C HIS A 154 10.31 1.71 -9.28
N SER A 155 10.62 2.52 -10.29
CA SER A 155 11.32 2.08 -11.51
C SER A 155 12.72 2.69 -11.67
N ALA A 156 13.18 3.48 -10.69
CA ALA A 156 14.57 3.94 -10.65
C ALA A 156 15.55 2.76 -10.52
N PRO A 157 16.76 2.84 -11.12
CA PRO A 157 17.79 1.81 -10.93
C PRO A 157 18.07 1.58 -9.44
N ARG A 158 17.99 0.33 -8.96
CA ARG A 158 18.02 0.03 -7.52
C ARG A 158 19.17 0.69 -6.75
N HIS A 159 20.36 0.70 -7.35
CA HIS A 159 21.59 1.21 -6.74
C HIS A 159 21.72 2.74 -6.75
N SER A 160 20.84 3.45 -7.47
CA SER A 160 20.84 4.91 -7.56
C SER A 160 20.11 5.59 -6.41
N VAL A 161 19.31 4.83 -5.66
CA VAL A 161 18.51 5.30 -4.54
C VAL A 161 18.60 4.34 -3.35
N THR A 162 18.31 4.84 -2.17
CA THR A 162 18.29 4.11 -0.91
C THR A 162 16.89 4.15 -0.32
N ILE A 163 16.62 3.32 0.69
CA ILE A 163 15.35 3.41 1.42
C ILE A 163 15.16 4.78 2.07
N PHE A 164 16.23 5.51 2.39
CA PHE A 164 16.17 6.80 3.06
C PHE A 164 15.70 7.94 2.15
N ASP A 165 15.69 7.72 0.83
CA ASP A 165 15.12 8.64 -0.15
C ASP A 165 13.59 8.57 -0.19
N PHE A 166 12.99 7.60 0.49
CA PHE A 166 11.55 7.44 0.63
C PHE A 166 11.03 8.09 1.93
N PRO A 167 9.77 8.57 1.94
CA PRO A 167 9.12 9.06 3.14
C PRO A 167 9.09 8.04 4.28
N GLU A 168 9.09 8.55 5.51
CA GLU A 168 9.12 7.73 6.73
C GLU A 168 7.96 6.73 6.82
N VAL A 169 6.79 7.05 6.27
CA VAL A 169 5.63 6.15 6.26
C VAL A 169 5.89 4.79 5.57
N PHE A 170 6.88 4.73 4.67
CA PHE A 170 7.30 3.48 4.01
C PHE A 170 8.47 2.78 4.70
N ARG A 171 8.99 3.34 5.79
CA ARG A 171 10.17 2.84 6.52
C ARG A 171 10.14 3.32 7.97
N GLU A 172 8.99 3.15 8.63
CA GLU A 172 8.80 3.61 10.01
C GLU A 172 9.87 2.99 10.91
N PHE A 173 10.39 3.78 11.85
CA PHE A 173 11.34 3.31 12.85
C PHE A 173 10.60 2.96 14.14
N THR A 174 10.90 1.80 14.72
CA THR A 174 10.51 1.45 16.09
C THR A 174 11.74 1.11 16.91
N GLU A 175 11.73 1.39 18.21
CA GLU A 175 12.82 1.03 19.13
C GLU A 175 13.04 -0.50 19.21
N LEU A 176 12.01 -1.29 18.93
CA LEU A 176 12.06 -2.75 18.98
C LEU A 176 12.66 -3.36 17.71
N ASP A 177 12.22 -2.92 16.53
CA ASP A 177 12.52 -3.57 15.25
C ASP A 177 13.44 -2.73 14.35
N GLY A 178 13.74 -1.50 14.74
CA GLY A 178 14.43 -0.53 13.90
C GLY A 178 13.57 -0.06 12.72
N TYR A 179 14.22 0.24 11.60
CA TYR A 179 13.54 0.62 10.36
C TYR A 179 12.78 -0.55 9.75
N ASP A 180 11.61 -0.28 9.20
CA ASP A 180 10.89 -1.23 8.36
C ASP A 180 11.52 -1.30 6.96
N TYR A 181 12.06 -2.47 6.62
CA TYR A 181 12.68 -2.74 5.32
C TYR A 181 11.72 -3.44 4.33
N GLY A 182 10.50 -3.77 4.76
CA GLY A 182 9.57 -4.65 4.03
C GLY A 182 8.57 -3.94 3.11
N LYS A 183 8.66 -2.61 2.97
CA LYS A 183 7.62 -1.80 2.30
C LYS A 183 8.06 -1.11 1.00
N ILE A 184 9.35 -1.16 0.67
CA ILE A 184 9.89 -0.48 -0.53
C ILE A 184 10.49 -1.53 -1.46
N PHE A 185 10.02 -1.51 -2.71
CA PHE A 185 10.38 -2.44 -3.77
C PHE A 185 10.75 -1.70 -5.04
N VAL A 186 11.40 -2.42 -5.95
CA VAL A 186 11.83 -1.92 -7.25
C VAL A 186 11.48 -2.92 -8.35
N ASP A 187 11.04 -2.38 -9.49
CA ASP A 187 10.95 -3.11 -10.75
C ASP A 187 12.31 -3.05 -11.46
N ASP A 188 13.19 -4.00 -11.12
CA ASP A 188 14.54 -4.13 -11.68
C ASP A 188 14.83 -5.60 -12.02
N VAL A 189 16.02 -5.88 -12.54
CA VAL A 189 16.48 -7.23 -12.84
C VAL A 189 17.09 -7.88 -11.59
N SER A 190 16.59 -9.06 -11.22
CA SER A 190 17.22 -9.93 -10.22
C SER A 190 18.43 -10.65 -10.81
N TYR A 191 19.49 -10.75 -10.02
CA TYR A 191 20.74 -11.43 -10.37
C TYR A 191 20.56 -12.90 -10.79
N HIS A 192 19.56 -13.60 -10.24
CA HIS A 192 19.41 -15.04 -10.42
C HIS A 192 18.06 -15.46 -11.00
N GLU A 193 17.06 -14.58 -10.96
CA GLU A 193 15.68 -14.91 -11.29
C GLU A 193 15.08 -14.09 -12.45
N GLY A 194 15.88 -13.22 -13.08
CA GLY A 194 15.43 -12.34 -14.16
C GLY A 194 14.62 -11.15 -13.67
N PHE A 195 13.75 -10.60 -14.51
CA PHE A 195 12.94 -9.41 -14.23
C PHE A 195 11.45 -9.73 -14.18
N GLY A 196 10.72 -8.95 -13.39
CA GLY A 196 9.25 -9.02 -13.34
C GLY A 196 8.55 -8.14 -14.37
N ASP A 197 9.24 -7.14 -14.93
CA ASP A 197 8.68 -6.17 -15.89
C ASP A 197 7.35 -5.58 -15.34
N LEU A 198 7.27 -5.27 -14.05
CA LEU A 198 6.02 -4.90 -13.37
C LEU A 198 5.36 -3.69 -14.03
N TYR A 199 6.11 -2.60 -14.25
CA TYR A 199 5.56 -1.36 -14.81
C TYR A 199 4.98 -1.60 -16.20
N LYS A 200 5.68 -2.39 -17.00
CA LYS A 200 5.25 -2.75 -18.36
C LYS A 200 4.06 -3.70 -18.34
N THR A 201 4.08 -4.72 -17.49
CA THR A 201 3.02 -5.73 -17.38
C THR A 201 1.72 -5.10 -16.87
N PHE A 202 1.82 -4.19 -15.91
CA PHE A 202 0.68 -3.46 -15.37
C PHE A 202 0.30 -2.24 -16.23
N GLY A 203 1.10 -1.89 -17.23
CA GLY A 203 0.88 -0.73 -18.08
C GLY A 203 0.84 0.57 -17.27
N ILE A 204 1.73 0.69 -16.27
CA ILE A 204 1.80 1.85 -15.39
C ILE A 204 2.42 3.03 -16.14
N ALA A 205 1.73 4.17 -16.09
CA ALA A 205 2.18 5.40 -16.72
C ALA A 205 3.46 5.95 -16.05
N ALA A 206 4.24 6.76 -16.76
CA ALA A 206 5.54 7.26 -16.27
C ALA A 206 5.39 8.15 -15.02
N GLU A 207 4.26 8.85 -14.91
CA GLU A 207 3.88 9.64 -13.75
C GLU A 207 3.57 8.82 -12.49
N GLY A 208 3.41 7.50 -12.62
CA GLY A 208 3.05 6.59 -11.54
C GLY A 208 1.56 6.60 -11.21
N CYS A 209 1.16 5.75 -10.26
CA CYS A 209 -0.22 5.68 -9.78
C CYS A 209 -0.32 5.11 -8.36
N ALA A 210 -1.44 5.34 -7.70
CA ALA A 210 -1.81 4.70 -6.45
C ALA A 210 -2.90 3.65 -6.70
N VAL A 211 -2.77 2.48 -6.08
CA VAL A 211 -3.72 1.37 -6.22
C VAL A 211 -4.16 0.89 -4.85
N ILE A 212 -5.47 0.85 -4.61
CA ILE A 212 -6.04 0.25 -3.40
C ILE A 212 -6.39 -1.20 -3.69
N LEU A 213 -5.91 -2.10 -2.82
CA LEU A 213 -6.27 -3.50 -2.80
C LEU A 213 -7.05 -3.81 -1.53
N ARG A 214 -8.09 -4.62 -1.69
CA ARG A 214 -8.82 -5.23 -0.59
C ARG A 214 -7.97 -6.26 0.15
N PRO A 215 -8.36 -6.65 1.37
CA PRO A 215 -7.72 -7.75 2.10
C PRO A 215 -7.71 -9.10 1.37
N ASP A 216 -8.58 -9.29 0.38
CA ASP A 216 -8.64 -10.48 -0.49
C ASP A 216 -7.88 -10.31 -1.84
N GLN A 217 -7.09 -9.24 -1.95
CA GLN A 217 -6.20 -8.89 -3.07
C GLN A 217 -6.92 -8.51 -4.38
N TYR A 218 -8.19 -8.12 -4.31
CA TYR A 218 -8.89 -7.49 -5.43
C TYR A 218 -8.63 -6.00 -5.50
N ILE A 219 -8.52 -5.48 -6.73
CA ILE A 219 -8.29 -4.06 -6.99
C ILE A 219 -9.58 -3.29 -6.75
N SER A 220 -9.54 -2.34 -5.83
CA SER A 220 -10.67 -1.47 -5.50
C SER A 220 -10.59 -0.12 -6.17
N PHE A 221 -9.38 0.41 -6.38
CA PHE A 221 -9.17 1.74 -6.95
C PHE A 221 -7.82 1.81 -7.65
N VAL A 222 -7.77 2.60 -8.74
CA VAL A 222 -6.53 3.01 -9.43
C VAL A 222 -6.63 4.51 -9.69
N GLY A 223 -5.67 5.32 -9.27
CA GLY A 223 -5.72 6.77 -9.46
C GLY A 223 -4.35 7.45 -9.48
N PRO A 224 -4.32 8.78 -9.63
CA PRO A 224 -3.09 9.56 -9.63
C PRO A 224 -2.25 9.28 -8.37
N LEU A 225 -0.94 9.21 -8.55
CA LEU A 225 0.00 8.87 -7.48
C LEU A 225 -0.14 9.80 -6.26
N ASP A 226 -0.31 11.09 -6.50
CA ASP A 226 -0.31 12.18 -5.52
C ASP A 226 -1.71 12.60 -5.03
N ASP A 227 -2.79 11.96 -5.49
CA ASP A 227 -4.15 12.24 -5.06
C ASP A 227 -4.53 11.45 -3.78
N VAL A 228 -3.85 11.77 -2.68
CA VAL A 228 -4.12 11.18 -1.36
C VAL A 228 -5.53 11.53 -0.86
N ALA A 229 -6.11 12.64 -1.32
CA ALA A 229 -7.47 13.06 -0.96
C ALA A 229 -8.54 12.12 -1.55
N ALA A 230 -8.33 11.59 -2.76
CA ALA A 230 -9.17 10.55 -3.32
C ALA A 230 -9.11 9.25 -2.50
N LEU A 231 -7.93 8.85 -2.03
CA LEU A 231 -7.78 7.68 -1.15
C LEU A 231 -8.53 7.89 0.18
N ASP A 232 -8.42 9.08 0.78
CA ASP A 232 -9.12 9.42 2.02
C ASP A 232 -10.63 9.40 1.85
N THR A 233 -11.12 9.97 0.74
CA THR A 233 -12.54 9.97 0.40
C THR A 233 -13.05 8.53 0.21
N PHE A 234 -12.29 7.67 -0.48
CA PHE A 234 -12.66 6.27 -0.70
C PHE A 234 -12.86 5.52 0.62
N PHE A 235 -11.92 5.63 1.57
CA PHE A 235 -12.04 4.94 2.86
C PHE A 235 -13.11 5.56 3.77
N SER A 236 -13.29 6.88 3.72
CA SER A 236 -14.31 7.59 4.51
C SER A 236 -15.74 7.15 4.22
N ASP A 237 -16.00 6.58 3.04
CA ASP A 237 -17.35 6.15 2.65
C ASP A 237 -17.84 4.92 3.42
N PHE A 238 -16.95 4.12 4.02
CA PHE A 238 -17.33 2.89 4.72
C PHE A 238 -16.58 2.60 6.02
N MET A 239 -15.45 3.25 6.28
CA MET A 239 -14.69 3.06 7.52
C MET A 239 -15.22 3.94 8.66
N ARG A 240 -15.01 3.47 9.89
CA ARG A 240 -15.36 4.21 11.11
C ARG A 240 -14.11 4.85 11.69
N GLU A 241 -14.18 6.15 11.94
CA GLU A 241 -13.12 6.88 12.62
C GLU A 241 -12.86 6.29 14.01
N GLN A 242 -11.57 6.19 14.33
CA GLN A 242 -11.10 5.77 15.63
C GLN A 242 -11.00 7.01 16.54
N ALA A 243 -11.50 6.90 17.76
CA ALA A 243 -11.44 8.01 18.70
C ALA A 243 -9.97 8.35 18.99
N ALA A 244 -9.56 9.59 18.67
CA ALA A 244 -8.22 10.06 18.90
C ALA A 244 -7.94 10.11 20.42
N ALA A 245 -7.04 9.28 20.89
CA ALA A 245 -6.28 9.56 22.09
C ALA A 245 -4.82 9.76 21.68
N ASN A 246 -4.36 11.00 21.81
CA ASN A 246 -2.97 11.50 21.85
C ASN A 246 -2.42 11.97 20.47
N GLY A 247 -1.84 13.16 20.33
CA GLY A 247 -1.04 13.88 21.33
C GLY A 247 0.35 13.27 21.54
N GLY A 248 0.84 12.47 20.59
CA GLY A 248 2.21 11.96 20.58
C GLY A 248 3.04 12.73 19.56
N GLU A 249 3.92 13.59 20.04
CA GLU A 249 5.02 14.13 19.23
C GLU A 249 5.81 12.97 18.64
N LEU A 250 6.05 13.01 17.33
CA LEU A 250 7.07 12.18 16.68
C LEU A 250 8.38 12.41 17.42
N SER A 251 9.04 11.33 17.85
CA SER A 251 10.40 11.40 18.38
C SER A 251 11.27 12.10 17.34
N HIS A 252 11.79 13.27 17.68
CA HIS A 252 12.77 13.96 16.84
C HIS A 252 13.91 12.99 16.57
N GLY A 253 14.15 12.70 15.29
CA GLY A 253 15.30 11.91 14.85
C GLY A 253 16.57 12.44 15.49
N LEU A 254 17.46 11.52 15.89
CA LEU A 254 18.75 11.81 16.50
C LEU A 254 19.50 12.87 15.68
N GLU A 255 19.48 14.13 16.14
CA GLU A 255 20.47 15.12 15.74
C GLU A 255 21.81 14.69 16.34
N LEU A 256 22.72 14.20 15.50
CA LEU A 256 24.13 14.04 15.84
C LEU A 256 24.75 15.43 16.02
N LYS A 257 24.64 16.00 17.23
CA LYS A 257 25.41 17.18 17.62
C LYS A 257 26.86 16.78 17.87
N GLY A 258 27.73 17.23 16.98
CA GLY A 258 29.18 17.12 17.12
C GLY A 258 29.67 17.78 18.41
N ALA A 259 30.46 17.05 19.18
CA ALA A 259 31.15 17.57 20.35
C ALA A 259 32.37 18.41 19.90
N MET A 260 32.30 19.73 20.09
CA MET A 260 33.51 20.53 20.31
C MET A 260 33.91 20.40 21.78
N ALA A 261 35.17 20.04 22.02
CA ALA A 261 35.76 19.97 23.35
C ALA A 261 36.17 21.37 23.84
N SER A 262 35.75 21.73 25.05
CA SER A 262 36.52 22.63 25.91
C SER A 262 36.17 22.41 27.38
N ASN A 263 37.17 21.89 28.11
CA ASN A 263 37.52 22.06 29.52
C ASN A 263 36.49 22.53 30.55
N GLY A 264 36.41 21.80 31.67
CA GLY A 264 36.28 22.43 32.99
C GLY A 264 35.37 21.73 33.99
N GLU A 265 35.98 20.89 34.83
CA GLU A 265 35.67 20.67 36.25
C GLU A 265 34.41 19.90 36.69
N VAL A 266 34.65 19.11 37.75
CA VAL A 266 33.82 18.07 38.34
C VAL A 266 32.91 18.66 39.40
N ALA A 267 31.62 18.30 39.37
CA ALA A 267 30.74 18.39 40.53
C ALA A 267 29.82 17.16 40.59
N ASP A 268 29.94 16.44 41.70
CA ASP A 268 29.22 15.25 42.11
C ASP A 268 27.94 15.69 42.83
N VAL A 269 26.74 15.34 42.33
CA VAL A 269 25.48 15.53 43.07
C VAL A 269 24.45 14.44 42.71
N ASP A 270 24.31 13.50 43.64
CA ASP A 270 23.13 12.75 44.10
C ASP A 270 22.14 12.07 43.13
N LEU A 271 22.17 10.74 43.24
CA LEU A 271 21.12 9.78 42.88
C LEU A 271 19.79 10.09 43.58
N VAL A 272 18.78 10.51 42.81
CA VAL A 272 17.37 10.39 43.22
C VAL A 272 16.76 9.15 42.58
N LYS A 273 16.46 8.19 43.44
CA LYS A 273 15.72 6.96 43.15
C LYS A 273 14.27 7.29 42.81
N HIS A 274 13.75 6.80 41.69
CA HIS A 274 12.32 6.63 41.46
C HIS A 274 12.02 5.13 41.44
N ALA A 275 11.74 4.60 42.63
CA ALA A 275 10.95 3.41 42.81
C ALA A 275 9.45 3.80 42.74
N ASP A 276 8.62 2.81 42.43
CA ASP A 276 7.14 2.84 42.39
C ASP A 276 6.47 3.28 41.08
N LYS A 277 6.45 2.35 40.11
CA LYS A 277 5.19 1.99 39.42
C LYS A 277 5.10 0.47 39.25
N PRO A 278 3.99 -0.17 39.64
CA PRO A 278 3.85 -1.62 39.54
C PRO A 278 3.71 -2.05 38.07
N MET A 279 4.49 -3.06 37.68
CA MET A 279 4.28 -3.85 36.46
C MET A 279 2.92 -4.53 36.53
N VAL A 280 1.99 -4.15 35.65
CA VAL A 280 0.84 -5.01 35.33
C VAL A 280 1.29 -5.99 34.26
N GLN A 281 1.74 -7.15 34.73
CA GLN A 281 1.95 -8.33 33.92
C GLN A 281 0.57 -8.97 33.72
N THR A 282 0.04 -8.97 32.50
CA THR A 282 -1.08 -9.85 32.15
C THR A 282 -0.61 -10.79 31.07
N ALA A 283 -0.02 -11.90 31.52
CA ALA A 283 0.16 -13.10 30.72
C ALA A 283 -0.85 -14.15 31.19
N ASN A 284 -1.27 -14.98 30.24
CA ASN A 284 -2.02 -16.25 30.35
C ASN A 284 -3.55 -16.14 30.26
N VAL A 285 -4.27 -16.95 29.46
CA VAL A 285 -3.92 -18.18 28.72
C VAL A 285 -5.00 -18.51 27.68
N LEU A 286 -4.54 -19.14 26.58
CA LEU A 286 -5.19 -20.13 25.69
C LEU A 286 -6.59 -20.66 26.08
N VAL A 287 -7.46 -20.92 25.09
CA VAL A 287 -7.92 -22.27 24.64
C VAL A 287 -9.14 -22.13 23.70
N ALA A 288 -9.15 -23.01 22.68
CA ALA A 288 -10.14 -23.31 21.63
C ALA A 288 -10.18 -22.38 20.42
#